data_AF-A0A7K0IBN8-F1
#
_entry.id   AF-A0A7K0IBN8-F1
#
_cell.length_a   1.000
_cell.length_b   1.000
_cell.length_c   1.000
_cell.angle_alpha   90.00
_cell.angle_beta   90.00
_cell.angle_gamma   90.00
#
_symmetry.space_group_name_H-M   'P 1'
#
loop_
_entity.id
_entity.type
_entity.pdbx_description
1 polymer ?
#
loop_
_entity_poly.entity_id
_entity_poly.type
_entity_poly.pdbx_seq_one_letter_code
_entity_poly.pdbx_strand_id
1 'polypeptide(L)'
;MALPAARHRAGTRGRCGRRARARGLDTGRVVVEATEREALLWDAGAHDLLRRVADAGMPLAIDDFSMGRTSFQYLETSVFSVVKLDGTIAKGVMENERYAEIVSSIADLSEHLGFTVLAEYVETAEQRDVLKTLGCSYFQGYLYAPALPFDEMVERARLTGTLR
;
A
#
# COMPACT_ATOMS: atom_id res chain seq x y z
N MET A 1 -5.00 9.43 21.13
CA MET A 1 -5.66 10.60 20.48
C MET A 1 -5.94 10.20 19.04
N ALA A 2 -7.12 9.63 18.80
CA ALA A 2 -7.50 9.06 17.51
C ALA A 2 -7.68 10.19 16.47
N LEU A 3 -7.03 10.06 15.31
CA LEU A 3 -7.33 10.92 14.16
C LEU A 3 -8.80 10.72 13.76
N PRO A 4 -9.54 11.80 13.46
CA PRO A 4 -10.94 11.68 13.06
C PRO A 4 -11.01 11.06 11.66
N ALA A 5 -11.87 10.06 11.51
CA ALA A 5 -12.25 9.44 10.24
C ALA A 5 -12.44 10.51 9.16
N ALA A 6 -11.75 10.35 8.03
CA ALA A 6 -11.82 11.26 6.91
C ALA A 6 -13.26 11.34 6.39
N ARG A 7 -13.98 12.39 6.78
CA ARG A 7 -15.33 12.65 6.30
C ARG A 7 -15.31 12.74 4.78
N HIS A 8 -16.12 11.93 4.12
CA HIS A 8 -16.39 11.97 2.69
C HIS A 8 -16.93 13.37 2.32
N ARG A 9 -16.03 14.32 2.02
CA ARG A 9 -16.42 15.61 1.46
C ARG A 9 -16.75 15.37 -0.01
N ALA A 10 -17.98 15.69 -0.41
CA ALA A 10 -18.56 15.55 -1.76
C ALA A 10 -17.79 16.26 -2.92
N GLY A 11 -16.54 16.67 -2.70
CA GLY A 11 -15.74 17.44 -3.65
C GLY A 11 -14.42 16.81 -4.09
N THR A 12 -14.00 15.64 -3.61
CA THR A 12 -12.69 15.06 -4.02
C THR A 12 -12.62 14.60 -5.49
N ARG A 13 -13.74 14.64 -6.23
CA ARG A 13 -13.89 14.26 -7.67
C ARG A 13 -12.70 14.71 -8.53
N GLY A 14 -11.73 13.82 -8.74
CA GLY A 14 -10.57 14.01 -9.63
C GLY A 14 -9.62 15.18 -9.26
N ARG A 15 -9.63 15.67 -8.01
CA ARG A 15 -8.74 16.78 -7.61
C ARG A 15 -7.29 16.35 -7.46
N CYS A 16 -7.01 15.13 -7.01
CA CYS A 16 -5.64 14.67 -6.77
C CYS A 16 -4.82 14.65 -8.06
N GLY A 17 -5.28 13.94 -9.10
CA GLY A 17 -4.57 13.88 -10.38
C GLY A 17 -4.40 15.25 -11.07
N ARG A 18 -5.43 16.11 -11.04
CA ARG A 18 -5.31 17.48 -11.58
C ARG A 18 -4.31 18.34 -10.81
N ARG A 19 -4.29 18.26 -9.48
CA ARG A 19 -3.33 19.01 -8.65
C ARG A 19 -1.91 18.50 -8.79
N ALA A 20 -1.72 17.19 -8.91
CA ALA A 20 -0.41 16.58 -9.15
C ALA A 20 0.16 17.08 -10.48
N ARG A 21 -0.62 16.97 -11.56
CA ARG A 21 -0.23 17.49 -12.89
C ARG A 21 0.04 18.99 -12.90
N ALA A 22 -0.81 19.79 -12.27
CA ALA A 22 -0.62 21.25 -12.19
C ALA A 22 0.66 21.66 -11.44
N ARG A 23 1.24 20.75 -10.64
CA ARG A 23 2.51 20.95 -9.92
C ARG A 23 3.70 20.25 -10.61
N GLY A 24 3.51 19.71 -11.81
CA GLY A 24 4.53 18.97 -12.54
C GLY A 24 4.92 17.64 -11.90
N LEU A 25 4.09 17.08 -11.02
CA LEU A 25 4.34 15.78 -10.42
C LEU A 25 4.00 14.66 -11.41
N ASP A 26 4.90 13.69 -11.51
CA ASP A 26 4.62 12.41 -12.15
C ASP A 26 3.58 11.66 -11.31
N THR A 27 2.38 11.50 -11.86
CA THR A 27 1.27 10.82 -11.15
C THR A 27 1.58 9.36 -10.85
N GLY A 28 2.46 8.71 -11.64
CA GLY A 28 2.89 7.34 -11.39
C GLY A 28 3.69 7.19 -10.11
N ARG A 29 4.23 8.29 -9.57
CA ARG A 29 4.96 8.34 -8.29
C ARG A 29 4.10 8.75 -7.11
N VAL A 30 2.80 8.97 -7.32
CA VAL A 30 1.86 9.33 -6.26
C VAL A 30 0.86 8.20 -6.08
N VAL A 31 1.10 7.38 -5.07
CA VAL A 31 0.21 6.30 -4.67
C VAL A 31 -0.92 6.86 -3.81
N VAL A 32 -2.15 6.44 -4.08
CA VAL A 32 -3.30 6.71 -3.20
C VAL A 32 -3.64 5.45 -2.43
N GLU A 33 -3.65 5.59 -1.12
CA GLU A 33 -3.88 4.51 -0.19
C GLU A 33 -5.31 4.55 0.36
N ALA A 34 -5.91 3.38 0.51
CA ALA A 34 -7.18 3.18 1.15
C ALA A 34 -7.07 2.08 2.20
N THR A 35 -7.70 2.24 3.36
CA THR A 35 -7.68 1.21 4.40
C THR A 35 -8.69 0.10 4.12
N GLU A 36 -8.40 -1.15 4.54
CA GLU A 36 -9.35 -2.28 4.45
C GLU A 36 -10.72 -1.90 5.04
N ARG A 37 -10.74 -1.20 6.18
CA ARG A 37 -11.98 -0.79 6.86
C ARG A 37 -12.85 0.14 6.02
N GLU A 38 -12.25 1.08 5.30
CA GLU A 38 -12.98 1.98 4.42
C GLU A 38 -13.51 1.22 3.19
N ALA A 39 -12.76 0.22 2.71
CA ALA A 39 -13.16 -0.62 1.60
C ALA A 39 -14.49 -1.36 1.83
N LEU A 40 -14.78 -1.73 3.09
CA LEU A 40 -16.04 -2.38 3.49
C LEU A 40 -17.29 -1.54 3.20
N LEU A 41 -17.12 -0.22 3.12
CA LEU A 41 -18.22 0.74 3.02
C LEU A 41 -18.39 1.29 1.61
N TRP A 42 -17.65 0.76 0.63
CA TRP A 42 -17.69 1.27 -0.74
C TRP A 42 -18.94 0.84 -1.49
N ASP A 43 -19.66 1.83 -1.98
CA ASP A 43 -20.71 1.68 -2.96
C ASP A 43 -20.16 1.83 -4.39
N ALA A 44 -21.04 1.75 -5.39
CA ALA A 44 -20.65 1.97 -6.79
C ALA A 44 -20.00 3.34 -7.03
N GLY A 45 -20.40 4.37 -6.27
CA GLY A 45 -19.83 5.72 -6.39
C GLY A 45 -18.39 5.80 -5.91
N ALA A 46 -18.04 5.09 -4.83
CA ALA A 46 -16.67 4.98 -4.36
C ALA A 46 -15.77 4.23 -5.35
N HIS A 47 -16.27 3.12 -5.91
CA HIS A 47 -15.55 2.36 -6.95
C HIS A 47 -15.27 3.20 -8.19
N ASP A 48 -16.26 3.96 -8.67
CA ASP A 48 -16.08 4.87 -9.81
C ASP A 48 -15.07 5.99 -9.52
N LEU A 49 -15.00 6.47 -8.28
CA LEU A 49 -13.99 7.44 -7.88
C LEU A 49 -12.59 6.84 -7.91
N LEU A 50 -12.41 5.65 -7.34
CA LEU A 50 -11.13 4.94 -7.32
C LEU A 50 -10.66 4.63 -8.75
N ARG A 51 -11.54 4.13 -9.61
CA ARG A 51 -11.23 3.90 -11.03
C ARG A 51 -10.73 5.17 -11.72
N ARG A 52 -11.37 6.31 -11.49
CA ARG A 52 -10.90 7.61 -12.05
C ARG A 52 -9.53 8.05 -11.52
N VAL A 53 -9.15 7.64 -10.31
CA VAL A 53 -7.81 7.91 -9.76
C VAL A 53 -6.79 7.01 -10.45
N ALA A 54 -7.09 5.73 -10.59
CA ALA A 54 -6.26 4.78 -11.34
C ALA A 54 -6.07 5.22 -12.81
N ASP A 55 -7.16 5.57 -13.51
CA ASP A 55 -7.15 6.09 -14.89
C ASP A 55 -6.36 7.41 -15.03
N ALA A 56 -6.22 8.15 -13.93
CA ALA A 56 -5.38 9.36 -13.91
C ALA A 56 -3.88 9.05 -13.80
N GLY A 57 -3.49 7.77 -13.78
CA GLY A 57 -2.12 7.28 -13.72
C GLY A 57 -1.56 7.24 -12.29
N MET A 58 -2.42 7.22 -11.27
CA MET A 58 -2.02 7.14 -9.86
C MET A 58 -2.25 5.71 -9.34
N PRO A 59 -1.20 4.98 -8.91
CA PRO A 59 -1.37 3.66 -8.34
C PRO A 59 -2.28 3.69 -7.11
N LEU A 60 -3.09 2.65 -6.95
CA LEU A 60 -3.92 2.47 -5.76
C LEU A 60 -3.33 1.37 -4.89
N ALA A 61 -3.22 1.65 -3.59
CA ALA A 61 -2.81 0.69 -2.57
C ALA A 61 -3.96 0.43 -1.60
N ILE A 62 -4.10 -0.83 -1.19
CA ILE A 62 -4.89 -1.19 -0.02
C ILE A 62 -3.96 -1.36 1.19
N ASP A 63 -4.34 -0.72 2.29
CA ASP A 63 -3.62 -0.71 3.56
C ASP A 63 -4.22 -1.65 4.60
N ASP A 64 -3.38 -2.04 5.56
CA ASP A 64 -3.72 -2.98 6.64
C ASP A 64 -4.30 -4.31 6.12
N PHE A 65 -3.76 -4.86 5.02
CA PHE A 65 -4.23 -6.15 4.50
C PHE A 65 -3.96 -7.24 5.52
N SER A 66 -5.03 -7.65 6.19
CA SER A 66 -5.03 -8.60 7.29
C SER A 66 -5.77 -9.88 6.88
N MET A 67 -5.82 -10.87 7.78
CA MET A 67 -6.61 -12.10 7.60
C MET A 67 -8.14 -11.90 7.72
N GLY A 68 -8.61 -10.66 7.57
CA GLY A 68 -10.01 -10.31 7.65
C GLY A 68 -10.89 -11.00 6.61
N ARG A 69 -12.19 -11.07 6.89
CA ARG A 69 -13.21 -11.70 6.00
C ARG A 69 -13.47 -10.93 4.70
N THR A 70 -12.80 -9.81 4.48
CA THR A 70 -13.18 -8.83 3.45
C THR A 70 -12.06 -8.43 2.51
N SER A 71 -10.88 -9.03 2.69
CA SER A 71 -9.69 -8.63 1.96
C SER A 71 -9.73 -9.00 0.46
N PHE A 72 -10.56 -9.98 0.07
CA PHE A 72 -10.61 -10.44 -1.31
C PHE A 72 -11.63 -9.71 -2.19
N GLN A 73 -12.72 -9.19 -1.63
CA GLN A 73 -13.82 -8.62 -2.41
C GLN A 73 -13.39 -7.40 -3.24
N TYR A 74 -12.45 -6.60 -2.76
CA TYR A 74 -11.94 -5.45 -3.52
C TYR A 74 -10.80 -5.82 -4.49
N LEU A 75 -10.09 -6.93 -4.28
CA LEU A 75 -9.09 -7.43 -5.23
C LEU A 75 -9.75 -7.89 -6.54
N GLU A 76 -10.99 -8.39 -6.49
CA GLU A 76 -11.77 -8.74 -7.69
C GLU A 76 -11.92 -7.55 -8.67
N THR A 77 -11.95 -6.33 -8.15
CA THR A 77 -12.17 -5.14 -8.98
C THR A 77 -10.94 -4.74 -9.80
N SER A 78 -9.77 -5.34 -9.51
CA SER A 78 -8.49 -5.11 -10.20
C SER A 78 -8.04 -3.64 -10.26
N VAL A 79 -8.62 -2.74 -9.46
CA VAL A 79 -8.22 -1.31 -9.42
C VAL A 79 -7.01 -1.08 -8.51
N PHE A 80 -6.75 -2.00 -7.57
CA PHE A 80 -5.63 -1.94 -6.66
C PHE A 80 -4.40 -2.61 -7.27
N SER A 81 -3.34 -1.84 -7.44
CA SER A 81 -2.05 -2.30 -7.96
C SER A 81 -1.07 -2.68 -6.85
N VAL A 82 -1.36 -2.33 -5.59
CA VAL A 82 -0.50 -2.61 -4.44
C VAL A 82 -1.34 -3.10 -3.26
N VAL A 83 -0.85 -4.14 -2.58
CA VAL A 83 -1.39 -4.66 -1.32
C VAL A 83 -0.33 -4.51 -0.25
N LYS A 84 -0.64 -3.78 0.82
CA LYS A 84 0.24 -3.58 1.97
C LYS A 84 -0.13 -4.59 3.05
N LEU A 85 0.79 -5.49 3.38
CA LEU A 85 0.61 -6.45 4.47
C LEU A 85 0.76 -5.74 5.80
N ASP A 86 -0.20 -5.97 6.70
CA ASP A 86 -0.13 -5.49 8.07
C ASP A 86 1.14 -6.00 8.79
N GLY A 87 1.66 -5.17 9.70
CA GLY A 87 2.85 -5.45 10.48
C GLY A 87 2.78 -6.72 11.31
N THR A 88 1.60 -7.15 11.75
CA THR A 88 1.44 -8.39 12.52
C THR A 88 1.90 -9.61 11.72
N ILE A 89 1.47 -9.69 10.45
CA ILE A 89 1.81 -10.81 9.57
C ILE A 89 3.29 -10.70 9.18
N ALA A 90 3.72 -9.51 8.76
CA ALA A 90 5.08 -9.28 8.29
C ALA A 90 6.15 -9.52 9.37
N LYS A 91 5.87 -9.22 10.64
CA LYS A 91 6.77 -9.54 11.78
C LYS A 91 6.74 -11.02 12.13
N GLY A 92 5.57 -11.64 12.04
CA GLY A 92 5.37 -13.02 12.47
C GLY A 92 5.98 -14.09 11.56
N VAL A 93 6.37 -13.77 10.31
CA VAL A 93 6.89 -14.76 9.35
C VAL A 93 8.15 -15.49 9.81
N MET A 94 8.93 -14.89 10.71
CA MET A 94 10.17 -15.50 11.22
C MET A 94 9.92 -16.56 12.30
N GLU A 95 8.76 -16.52 12.95
CA GLU A 95 8.48 -17.30 14.17
C GLU A 95 7.29 -18.25 13.99
N ASN A 96 6.47 -18.05 12.97
CA ASN A 96 5.24 -18.81 12.75
C ASN A 96 5.06 -19.14 11.28
N GLU A 97 5.22 -20.44 10.96
CA GLU A 97 5.08 -20.99 9.61
C GLU A 97 3.74 -20.64 8.96
N ARG A 98 2.66 -20.52 9.73
CA ARG A 98 1.35 -20.13 9.20
C ARG A 98 1.37 -18.71 8.62
N TYR A 99 2.10 -17.78 9.22
CA TYR A 99 2.24 -16.45 8.63
C TYR A 99 3.04 -16.51 7.32
N ALA A 100 4.09 -17.33 7.26
CA ALA A 100 4.85 -17.54 6.03
C ALA A 100 3.99 -18.12 4.90
N GLU A 101 3.18 -19.15 5.18
CA GLU A 101 2.23 -19.75 4.23
C GLU A 101 1.20 -18.73 3.71
N ILE A 102 0.67 -17.89 4.60
CA ILE A 102 -0.30 -16.86 4.24
C ILE A 102 0.34 -15.81 3.33
N VAL A 103 1.54 -15.33 3.65
CA VAL A 103 2.26 -14.37 2.81
C VAL A 103 2.55 -14.96 1.44
N SER A 104 3.03 -16.21 1.38
CA SER A 104 3.27 -16.91 0.11
C SER A 104 1.98 -17.03 -0.71
N SER A 105 0.86 -17.38 -0.08
CA SER A 105 -0.43 -17.50 -0.78
C SER A 105 -0.94 -16.16 -1.34
N ILE A 106 -0.70 -15.06 -0.61
CA ILE A 106 -1.05 -13.72 -1.08
C ILE A 106 -0.14 -13.31 -2.23
N ALA A 107 1.15 -13.63 -2.17
CA ALA A 107 2.09 -13.36 -3.25
C ALA A 107 1.74 -14.16 -4.52
N ASP A 108 1.41 -15.44 -4.41
CA ASP A 108 0.94 -16.25 -5.54
C ASP A 108 -0.32 -15.65 -6.17
N LEU A 109 -1.28 -15.22 -5.35
CA LEU A 109 -2.48 -14.52 -5.84
C LEU A 109 -2.12 -13.22 -6.55
N SER A 110 -1.09 -12.51 -6.08
CA SER A 110 -0.64 -11.25 -6.66
C SER A 110 -0.16 -11.41 -8.10
N GLU A 111 0.48 -12.53 -8.42
CA GLU A 111 0.91 -12.85 -9.79
C GLU A 111 -0.28 -13.08 -10.72
N HIS A 112 -1.35 -13.70 -10.20
CA HIS A 112 -2.56 -13.99 -10.97
C HIS A 112 -3.46 -12.76 -11.17
N LEU A 113 -3.55 -11.88 -10.16
CA LEU A 113 -4.42 -10.71 -10.19
C LEU A 113 -3.69 -9.41 -10.59
N GLY A 114 -2.37 -9.46 -10.77
CA GLY A 114 -1.58 -8.35 -11.29
C GLY A 114 -1.39 -7.20 -10.29
N PHE A 115 -1.31 -7.50 -8.99
CA PHE A 115 -0.94 -6.53 -7.96
C PHE A 115 0.44 -6.84 -7.37
N THR A 116 1.03 -5.88 -6.68
CA THR A 116 2.30 -6.07 -5.98
C THR A 116 2.10 -6.14 -4.47
N VAL A 117 2.84 -7.02 -3.80
CA VAL A 117 2.82 -7.12 -2.33
C VAL A 117 3.93 -6.25 -1.72
N LEU A 118 3.54 -5.36 -0.81
CA LEU A 118 4.41 -4.54 0.03
C LEU A 118 4.31 -5.03 1.47
N ALA A 119 5.42 -5.34 2.12
CA ALA A 119 5.45 -5.69 3.53
C ALA A 119 5.78 -4.48 4.40
N GLU A 120 4.94 -4.20 5.39
CA GLU A 120 5.19 -3.13 6.37
C GLU A 120 5.90 -3.65 7.64
N TYR A 121 6.44 -2.71 8.42
CA TYR A 121 7.19 -2.96 9.65
C TYR A 121 8.35 -3.95 9.50
N VAL A 122 9.10 -3.80 8.42
CA VAL A 122 10.34 -4.55 8.15
C VAL A 122 11.51 -3.88 8.88
N GLU A 123 12.05 -4.55 9.88
CA GLU A 123 13.04 -3.99 10.82
C GLU A 123 14.45 -4.58 10.63
N THR A 124 14.57 -5.81 10.11
CA THR A 124 15.87 -6.48 9.91
C THR A 124 16.06 -6.97 8.48
N ALA A 125 17.33 -7.14 8.09
CA ALA A 125 17.70 -7.65 6.77
C ALA A 125 17.21 -9.09 6.56
N GLU A 126 17.28 -9.90 7.62
CA GLU A 126 16.82 -11.29 7.65
C GLU A 126 15.31 -11.38 7.43
N GLN A 127 14.52 -10.54 8.11
CA GLN A 127 13.07 -10.46 7.91
C GLN A 127 12.74 -10.07 6.46
N ARG A 128 13.43 -9.07 5.92
CA ARG A 128 13.30 -8.64 4.52
C ARG A 128 13.62 -9.76 3.54
N ASP A 129 14.67 -10.53 3.79
CA ASP A 129 15.08 -11.63 2.90
C ASP A 129 14.10 -12.81 2.92
N VAL A 130 13.52 -13.11 4.08
CA VAL A 130 12.43 -14.10 4.19
C VAL A 130 11.19 -13.60 3.45
N LEU A 131 10.71 -12.38 3.71
CA LEU A 131 9.55 -11.81 3.02
C LEU A 131 9.75 -11.74 1.51
N LYS A 132 10.96 -11.40 1.06
CA LYS A 132 11.32 -11.41 -0.37
C LYS A 132 11.24 -12.81 -0.99
N THR A 133 11.71 -13.83 -0.26
CA THR A 133 11.64 -15.23 -0.71
C THR A 133 10.19 -15.71 -0.81
N LEU A 134 9.31 -15.20 0.06
CA LEU A 134 7.87 -15.46 0.03
C LEU A 134 7.12 -14.64 -1.04
N GLY A 135 7.81 -13.82 -1.84
CA GLY A 135 7.23 -13.10 -2.98
C GLY A 135 6.86 -11.63 -2.73
N CYS A 136 7.18 -11.05 -1.55
CA CYS A 136 7.04 -9.61 -1.34
C CYS A 136 8.04 -8.84 -2.21
N SER A 137 7.59 -7.74 -2.82
CA SER A 137 8.41 -6.94 -3.76
C SER A 137 8.89 -5.61 -3.17
N TYR A 138 8.10 -5.03 -2.26
CA TYR A 138 8.44 -3.78 -1.59
C TYR A 138 8.43 -3.96 -0.07
N PHE A 139 9.21 -3.13 0.62
CA PHE A 139 9.43 -3.26 2.06
C PHE A 139 9.47 -1.88 2.70
N GLN A 140 8.68 -1.69 3.74
CA GLN A 140 8.63 -0.46 4.52
C GLN A 140 8.90 -0.79 5.99
N GLY A 141 9.79 -0.05 6.63
CA GLY A 141 10.05 -0.20 8.07
C GLY A 141 11.41 0.34 8.49
N TYR A 142 11.74 0.11 9.77
CA TYR A 142 12.92 0.70 10.40
C TYR A 142 14.24 0.18 9.86
N LEU A 143 14.23 -0.94 9.11
CA LEU A 143 15.39 -1.38 8.33
C LEU A 143 15.88 -0.25 7.39
N TYR A 144 14.94 0.51 6.82
CA TYR A 144 15.23 1.60 5.91
C TYR A 144 15.26 2.93 6.65
N ALA A 145 14.16 3.33 7.29
CA ALA A 145 14.08 4.55 8.08
C ALA A 145 12.81 4.56 8.97
N PRO A 146 12.84 5.24 10.12
CA PRO A 146 11.61 5.65 10.79
C PRO A 146 10.89 6.74 9.98
N ALA A 147 9.70 7.17 10.42
CA ALA A 147 9.07 8.37 9.88
C ALA A 147 9.97 9.58 10.15
N LEU A 148 10.31 10.32 9.09
CA LEU A 148 11.24 11.45 9.15
C LEU A 148 10.49 12.79 9.00
N PRO A 149 10.96 13.86 9.67
CA PRO A 149 10.60 15.22 9.29
C PRO A 149 10.89 15.49 7.80
N PHE A 150 10.14 16.41 7.20
CA PHE A 150 10.23 16.68 5.76
C PHE A 150 11.66 17.02 5.31
N ASP A 151 12.35 17.88 6.05
CA ASP A 151 13.71 18.31 5.69
C ASP A 151 14.71 17.16 5.73
N GLU A 152 14.62 16.29 6.74
CA GLU A 152 15.46 15.09 6.86
C GLU A 152 15.16 14.07 5.76
N MET A 153 13.88 13.90 5.42
CA MET A 153 13.46 13.04 4.29
C MET A 153 14.05 13.53 2.97
N VAL A 154 14.01 14.85 2.72
CA VAL A 154 14.56 15.46 1.49
C VAL A 154 16.07 15.24 1.40
N GLU A 155 16.80 15.48 2.49
CA GLU A 155 18.24 15.25 2.52
C GLU A 155 18.60 13.78 2.29
N ARG A 156 17.87 12.86 2.94
CA ARG A 156 18.06 11.42 2.73
C ARG A 156 17.81 11.01 1.28
N ALA A 157 16.71 11.48 0.68
CA ALA A 157 16.34 11.18 -0.69
C ALA A 157 17.41 11.64 -1.71
N ARG A 158 18.06 12.77 -1.45
CA ARG A 158 19.16 13.29 -2.28
C ARG A 158 20.40 12.38 -2.20
N LEU A 159 20.74 11.89 -1.01
CA LEU A 159 21.93 11.06 -0.77
C LEU A 159 21.80 9.64 -1.35
N THR A 160 20.63 9.02 -1.25
CA THR A 160 20.42 7.64 -1.72
C THR A 160 20.08 7.54 -3.20
N GLY A 161 19.83 8.67 -3.89
CA GLY A 161 19.43 8.72 -5.30
C GLY A 161 18.07 8.05 -5.62
N THR A 162 17.45 7.41 -4.63
CA THR A 162 16.13 6.79 -4.70
C THR A 162 15.49 6.77 -3.31
N LEU A 163 14.21 7.14 -3.24
CA LEU A 163 13.31 6.69 -2.18
C LEU A 163 12.81 5.31 -2.64
N ARG A 164 13.43 4.22 -2.18
CA ARG A 164 12.88 2.87 -2.34
C ARG A 164 12.33 2.41 -1.01
#